data_AF-A0A0Q4LKW3-F1
#
_entry.id   AF-A0A0Q4LKW3-F1
#
_cell.length_a   1.000
_cell.length_b   1.000
_cell.length_c   1.000
_cell.angle_alpha   90.00
_cell.angle_beta   90.00
_cell.angle_gamma   90.00
#
_symmetry.space_group_name_H-M   'P 1'
#
loop_
_entity.id
_entity.type
_entity.pdbx_description
1 polymer ?
#
loop_
_entity_poly.entity_id
_entity_poly.type
_entity_poly.pdbx_seq_one_letter_code
_entity_poly.pdbx_strand_id
1 'polypeptide(L)'
;MAATFTTPASAQDAGWNGRYVWEENVGRHGGNTPTDSIVAFITYTLGVGPGNGPTGCTLNGQGFQTNKRIRCTVTPQGKSIVIKFHGYGADNMFDSGYRRGQALFTLTRTPRGLVTALQALTASADATPRTGKLFYKAL
;
A
#
# COMPACT_ATOMS: atom_id res chain seq x y z
N MET A 1 1.13 37.65 17.85
CA MET A 1 0.07 36.62 17.66
C MET A 1 0.38 35.86 16.38
N ALA A 2 0.67 34.57 16.46
CA ALA A 2 0.94 33.74 15.28
C ALA A 2 -0.36 33.09 14.80
N ALA A 3 -0.72 33.32 13.54
CA ALA A 3 -1.89 32.72 12.92
C ALA A 3 -1.61 31.24 12.62
N THR A 4 -2.41 30.33 13.19
CA THR A 4 -2.41 28.92 12.83
C THR A 4 -3.24 28.72 11.57
N PHE A 5 -2.57 28.58 10.42
CA PHE A 5 -3.23 28.21 9.17
C PHE A 5 -3.61 26.73 9.20
N THR A 6 -4.91 26.44 9.31
CA THR A 6 -5.45 25.11 9.01
C THR A 6 -5.41 24.92 7.50
N THR A 7 -4.46 24.10 7.04
CA THR A 7 -4.43 23.70 5.62
C THR A 7 -5.67 22.85 5.34
N PRO A 8 -6.44 23.14 4.27
CA PRO A 8 -7.59 22.30 3.92
C PRO A 8 -7.12 20.88 3.64
N ALA A 9 -7.87 19.88 4.14
CA ALA A 9 -7.53 18.45 3.99
C ALA A 9 -7.19 18.08 2.53
N SER A 10 -7.90 18.69 1.58
CA SER A 10 -7.70 18.51 0.13
C SER A 10 -6.30 18.92 -0.37
N ALA A 11 -5.64 19.90 0.25
CA ALA A 11 -4.29 20.33 -0.13
C ALA A 11 -3.19 19.44 0.47
N GLN A 12 -3.44 18.88 1.67
CA GLN A 12 -2.53 17.89 2.27
C GLN A 12 -2.57 16.55 1.53
N ASP A 13 -3.74 16.17 1.02
CA ASP A 13 -3.91 15.00 0.14
C ASP A 13 -3.17 15.19 -1.20
N ALA A 14 -3.25 16.38 -1.80
CA ALA A 14 -2.63 16.66 -3.10
C ALA A 14 -1.12 16.40 -3.13
N GLY A 15 -0.43 16.69 -2.02
CA GLY A 15 1.01 16.43 -1.89
C GLY A 15 1.36 14.96 -2.06
N TRP A 16 0.45 14.03 -1.74
CA TRP A 16 0.61 12.58 -1.80
C TRP A 16 0.04 11.93 -3.06
N ASN A 17 -0.51 12.72 -3.98
CA ASN A 17 -1.00 12.18 -5.24
C ASN A 17 0.12 11.47 -6.01
N GLY A 18 -0.24 10.33 -6.57
CA GLY A 18 0.64 9.52 -7.42
C GLY A 18 0.43 8.03 -7.25
N ARG A 19 1.31 7.29 -7.92
CA ARG A 19 1.37 5.84 -7.90
C ARG A 19 2.55 5.39 -7.04
N TYR A 20 2.33 4.39 -6.21
CA TYR A 20 3.33 3.80 -5.32
C TYR A 20 3.36 2.29 -5.57
N VAL A 21 4.55 1.72 -5.61
CA VAL A 21 4.76 0.32 -5.93
C VAL A 21 5.59 -0.34 -4.85
N TRP A 22 5.20 -1.56 -4.48
CA TRP A 22 5.99 -2.46 -3.65
C TRP A 22 5.99 -3.83 -4.34
N GLU A 23 7.18 -4.32 -4.68
CA GLU A 23 7.37 -5.69 -5.17
C GLU A 23 7.79 -6.58 -4.00
N GLU A 24 6.93 -7.52 -3.65
CA GLU A 24 7.18 -8.50 -2.61
C GLU A 24 7.74 -9.77 -3.22
N ASN A 25 8.96 -10.14 -2.84
CA ASN A 25 9.53 -11.46 -3.13
C ASN A 25 8.92 -12.48 -2.17
N VAL A 26 8.16 -13.44 -2.71
CA VAL A 26 7.49 -14.48 -1.91
C VAL A 26 8.27 -15.80 -1.85
N GLY A 27 9.56 -15.75 -2.18
CA GLY A 27 10.46 -16.89 -2.12
C GLY A 27 10.44 -17.74 -3.39
N ARG A 28 11.08 -18.91 -3.27
CA ARG A 28 11.21 -19.90 -4.33
C ARG A 28 10.04 -20.88 -4.29
N HIS A 29 9.46 -21.15 -5.44
CA HIS A 29 8.30 -22.02 -5.62
C HIS A 29 8.54 -23.00 -6.77
N GLY A 30 8.00 -24.21 -6.63
CA GLY A 30 8.25 -25.32 -7.54
C GLY A 30 9.67 -25.89 -7.39
N GLY A 31 9.84 -27.19 -7.67
CA GLY A 31 11.14 -27.87 -7.54
C GLY A 31 11.59 -28.14 -6.10
N ASN A 32 12.67 -28.90 -5.96
CA ASN A 32 13.25 -29.30 -4.67
C ASN A 32 14.60 -28.61 -4.37
N THR A 33 15.18 -27.92 -5.35
CA THR A 33 16.49 -27.26 -5.27
C THR A 33 16.41 -25.81 -5.78
N PRO A 34 17.41 -24.96 -5.51
CA PRO A 34 17.47 -23.61 -6.07
C PRO A 34 17.53 -23.58 -7.61
N THR A 35 18.02 -24.65 -8.24
CA THR A 35 18.20 -24.75 -9.70
C THR A 35 16.93 -25.11 -10.47
N ASP A 36 15.98 -25.80 -9.85
CA ASP A 36 14.69 -26.20 -10.44
C ASP A 36 13.50 -25.43 -9.85
N SER A 37 13.77 -24.39 -9.06
CA SER A 37 12.76 -23.50 -8.47
C SER A 37 12.77 -22.10 -9.08
N ILE A 38 11.60 -21.46 -9.11
CA ILE A 38 11.44 -20.09 -9.58
C ILE A 38 11.18 -19.13 -8.43
N VAL A 39 11.79 -17.95 -8.46
CA VAL A 39 11.44 -16.88 -7.52
C VAL A 39 10.13 -16.26 -7.99
N ALA A 40 9.15 -16.21 -7.10
CA ALA A 40 7.84 -15.63 -7.40
C ALA A 40 7.66 -14.29 -6.68
N PHE A 41 6.81 -13.44 -7.25
CA PHE A 41 6.60 -12.07 -6.77
C PHE A 41 5.13 -11.70 -6.72
N ILE A 42 4.80 -10.77 -5.83
CA ILE A 42 3.53 -10.04 -5.83
C ILE A 42 3.84 -8.55 -5.94
N THR A 43 3.27 -7.89 -6.93
CA THR A 43 3.38 -6.44 -7.11
C THR A 43 2.15 -5.76 -6.51
N TYR A 44 2.38 -5.00 -5.45
CA TYR A 44 1.39 -4.09 -4.89
C TYR A 44 1.49 -2.72 -5.55
N THR A 45 0.40 -2.23 -6.13
CA THR A 45 0.25 -0.88 -6.66
C THR A 45 -0.78 -0.12 -5.83
N LEU A 46 -0.34 0.92 -5.13
CA LEU A 46 -1.18 1.91 -4.47
C LEU A 46 -1.32 3.14 -5.36
N GLY A 47 -2.55 3.53 -5.67
CA GLY A 47 -2.87 4.80 -6.32
C GLY A 47 -3.52 5.75 -5.32
N VAL A 48 -3.03 6.99 -5.27
CA VAL A 48 -3.56 8.09 -4.44
C VAL A 48 -3.86 9.28 -5.32
N GLY A 49 -5.06 9.85 -5.17
CA GLY A 49 -5.51 11.05 -5.89
C GLY A 49 -6.80 10.81 -6.69
N PRO A 50 -7.38 11.86 -7.30
CA PRO A 50 -8.74 11.87 -7.85
C PRO A 50 -9.01 10.85 -8.97
N GLY A 51 -7.98 10.35 -9.65
CA GLY A 51 -8.12 9.28 -10.66
C GLY A 51 -8.25 7.86 -10.08
N ASN A 52 -8.12 7.67 -8.77
CA ASN A 52 -8.06 6.34 -8.14
C ASN A 52 -9.41 5.96 -7.50
N GLY A 53 -10.48 6.03 -8.29
CA GLY A 53 -11.83 5.67 -7.87
C GLY A 53 -12.51 6.70 -6.97
N PRO A 54 -13.72 6.41 -6.48
CA PRO A 54 -14.59 7.39 -5.80
C PRO A 54 -14.04 7.89 -4.46
N THR A 55 -13.12 7.14 -3.85
CA THR A 55 -12.45 7.50 -2.60
C THR A 55 -11.07 8.12 -2.82
N GLY A 56 -10.66 8.28 -4.09
CA GLY A 56 -9.33 8.77 -4.45
C GLY A 56 -8.18 7.85 -4.01
N CYS A 57 -8.46 6.56 -3.74
CA CYS A 57 -7.47 5.59 -3.30
C CYS A 57 -7.82 4.16 -3.71
N THR A 58 -6.85 3.48 -4.33
CA THR A 58 -6.92 2.04 -4.63
C THR A 58 -5.62 1.35 -4.28
N LEU A 59 -5.69 0.14 -3.72
CA LEU A 59 -4.56 -0.77 -3.54
C LEU A 59 -4.84 -2.07 -4.30
N ASN A 60 -3.96 -2.41 -5.23
CA ASN A 60 -4.03 -3.65 -5.99
C ASN A 60 -2.79 -4.50 -5.71
N GLY A 61 -2.94 -5.80 -5.49
CA GLY A 61 -1.84 -6.76 -5.41
C GLY A 61 -2.03 -7.82 -6.49
N GLN A 62 -1.04 -8.03 -7.35
CA GLN A 62 -1.10 -9.02 -8.43
C GLN A 62 0.19 -9.81 -8.52
N GLY A 63 0.09 -11.11 -8.81
CA GLY A 63 1.24 -11.97 -9.00
C GLY A 63 0.98 -13.37 -8.45
N PHE A 64 2.00 -13.96 -7.84
CA PHE A 64 1.97 -15.34 -7.33
C PHE A 64 0.71 -15.65 -6.52
N GLN A 65 -0.17 -16.48 -7.08
CA GLN A 65 -1.44 -16.91 -6.51
C GLN A 65 -2.23 -15.76 -5.82
N THR A 66 -2.11 -14.54 -6.35
CA THR A 66 -2.64 -13.34 -5.70
C THR A 66 -3.29 -12.42 -6.72
N ASN A 67 -4.57 -12.10 -6.47
CA ASN A 67 -5.28 -11.00 -7.10
C ASN A 67 -6.10 -10.29 -6.03
N LYS A 68 -5.52 -9.25 -5.44
CA LYS A 68 -6.12 -8.42 -4.39
C LYS A 68 -6.55 -7.09 -4.97
N ARG A 69 -7.80 -6.70 -4.76
CA ARG A 69 -8.37 -5.43 -5.21
C ARG A 69 -9.03 -4.75 -4.02
N ILE A 70 -8.44 -3.66 -3.54
CA ILE A 70 -8.91 -2.91 -2.37
C ILE A 70 -9.22 -1.48 -2.78
N ARG A 71 -10.43 -1.03 -2.47
CA ARG A 71 -10.78 0.38 -2.36
C ARG A 71 -10.34 0.85 -0.98
N CYS A 72 -9.60 1.96 -0.92
CA CYS A 72 -9.07 2.50 0.31
C CYS A 72 -9.47 3.96 0.50
N THR A 73 -9.14 4.53 1.66
CA THR A 73 -9.13 5.98 1.89
C THR A 73 -7.76 6.39 2.42
N VAL A 74 -7.45 7.67 2.27
CA VAL A 74 -6.22 8.28 2.78
C VAL A 74 -6.58 9.20 3.94
N THR A 75 -5.77 9.16 5.00
CA THR A 75 -5.86 10.15 6.09
C THR A 75 -4.48 10.79 6.29
N PRO A 76 -4.30 12.07 5.93
CA PRO A 76 -3.06 12.80 6.20
C PRO A 76 -2.76 12.93 7.69
N GLN A 77 -1.48 12.81 8.04
CA GLN A 77 -0.93 12.99 9.38
C GLN A 77 0.45 13.65 9.29
N GLY A 78 0.46 14.96 8.98
CA GLY A 78 1.70 15.72 8.81
C GLY A 78 2.56 15.18 7.67
N LYS A 79 3.73 14.59 7.99
CA LYS A 79 4.64 13.97 7.01
C LYS A 79 4.27 12.53 6.65
N SER A 80 3.10 12.07 7.08
CA SER A 80 2.61 10.70 6.86
C SER A 80 1.22 10.70 6.26
N ILE A 81 0.86 9.58 5.63
CA ILE A 81 -0.53 9.22 5.30
C ILE A 81 -0.84 7.83 5.83
N VAL A 82 -2.03 7.67 6.38
CA VAL A 82 -2.57 6.36 6.77
C VAL A 82 -3.49 5.89 5.66
N ILE A 83 -3.21 4.71 5.12
CA ILE A 83 -4.05 4.03 4.14
C ILE A 83 -5.01 3.12 4.89
N LYS A 84 -6.30 3.36 4.73
CA LYS A 84 -7.36 2.63 5.43
C LYS A 84 -8.21 1.85 4.47
N PHE A 85 -8.67 0.68 4.89
CA PHE A 85 -9.58 -0.15 4.12
C PHE A 85 -10.95 0.53 3.99
N HIS A 86 -11.49 0.60 2.77
CA HIS A 86 -12.88 1.03 2.54
C HIS A 86 -13.78 -0.14 2.14
N GLY A 87 -13.28 -1.01 1.26
CA GLY A 87 -13.97 -2.21 0.79
C GLY A 87 -13.16 -2.95 -0.27
N TYR A 88 -13.59 -4.15 -0.65
CA TYR A 88 -13.01 -4.86 -1.79
C TYR A 88 -13.48 -4.28 -3.12
N GLY A 89 -12.62 -4.32 -4.13
CA GLY A 89 -12.94 -4.01 -5.52
C GLY A 89 -13.58 -5.22 -6.23
N ALA A 90 -13.95 -5.02 -7.49
CA ALA A 90 -14.38 -6.12 -8.36
C ALA A 90 -13.23 -7.14 -8.53
N ASP A 91 -13.58 -8.41 -8.71
CA ASP A 91 -12.67 -9.52 -8.99
C ASP A 91 -11.55 -9.73 -7.96
N ASN A 92 -11.74 -9.24 -6.73
CA ASN A 92 -10.86 -9.55 -5.61
C ASN A 92 -10.97 -11.04 -5.28
N MET A 93 -9.86 -11.76 -5.34
CA MET A 93 -9.85 -13.22 -5.18
C MET A 93 -10.09 -13.68 -3.74
N PHE A 94 -9.62 -12.93 -2.75
CA PHE A 94 -9.68 -13.34 -1.34
C PHE A 94 -10.14 -12.22 -0.41
N ASP A 95 -11.16 -12.50 0.41
CA ASP A 95 -11.49 -11.68 1.56
C ASP A 95 -10.46 -11.94 2.68
N SER A 96 -9.81 -10.88 3.14
CA SER A 96 -8.81 -10.94 4.22
C SER A 96 -9.39 -10.54 5.59
N GLY A 97 -10.71 -10.37 5.68
CA GLY A 97 -11.44 -10.04 6.91
C GLY A 97 -11.30 -8.58 7.36
N TYR A 98 -10.91 -7.67 6.47
CA TYR A 98 -10.69 -6.27 6.85
C TYR A 98 -11.99 -5.54 7.13
N ARG A 99 -11.99 -4.70 8.17
CA ARG A 99 -13.13 -3.85 8.55
C ARG A 99 -12.99 -2.47 7.92
N ARG A 100 -14.12 -1.88 7.50
CA ARG A 100 -14.11 -0.50 6.97
C ARG A 100 -13.48 0.46 7.99
N GLY A 101 -12.59 1.31 7.52
CA GLY A 101 -11.81 2.26 8.33
C GLY A 101 -10.56 1.65 8.98
N GLN A 102 -10.35 0.33 8.93
CA GLN A 102 -9.18 -0.33 9.49
C GLN A 102 -7.91 0.14 8.78
N ALA A 103 -6.89 0.53 9.56
CA ALA A 103 -5.61 0.97 9.03
C ALA A 103 -4.84 -0.23 8.46
N LEU A 104 -4.56 -0.18 7.16
CA LEU A 104 -3.82 -1.21 6.45
C LEU A 104 -2.31 -1.01 6.61
N PHE A 105 -1.84 0.22 6.43
CA PHE A 105 -0.47 0.63 6.62
C PHE A 105 -0.36 2.16 6.61
N THR A 106 0.81 2.65 7.04
CA THR A 106 1.18 4.07 7.00
C THR A 106 2.37 4.26 6.07
N LEU A 107 2.35 5.34 5.29
CA LEU A 107 3.49 5.82 4.51
C LEU A 107 4.00 7.12 5.12
N THR A 108 5.30 7.22 5.37
CA THR A 108 5.95 8.39 5.96
C THR A 108 7.09 8.87 5.08
N ARG A 109 7.10 10.18 4.77
CA ARG A 109 8.22 10.83 4.09
C ARG A 109 9.36 11.05 5.06
N THR A 110 10.54 10.61 4.67
CA THR A 110 11.80 10.85 5.37
C THR A 110 12.80 11.50 4.42
N PRO A 111 13.89 12.10 4.93
CA PRO A 111 14.98 12.58 4.08
C PRO A 111 15.61 11.50 3.18
N ARG A 112 15.49 10.22 3.56
CA ARG A 112 16.04 9.06 2.85
C ARG A 112 15.03 8.34 1.95
N GLY A 113 13.89 8.97 1.69
CA GLY A 113 12.79 8.42 0.89
C GLY A 113 11.57 8.02 1.72
N LEU A 114 10.83 7.04 1.23
CA LEU A 114 9.55 6.62 1.81
C LEU A 114 9.74 5.43 2.75
N VAL A 115 9.13 5.51 3.94
CA VAL A 115 9.05 4.39 4.88
C VAL A 115 7.59 3.93 4.95
N THR A 116 7.40 2.62 4.87
CA THR A 116 6.13 1.93 5.06
C THR A 116 6.11 1.29 6.44
N ALA A 117 5.02 1.44 7.18
CA ALA A 117 4.72 0.67 8.38
C ALA A 117 3.42 -0.10 8.15
N LEU A 118 3.53 -1.41 7.92
CA LEU A 118 2.42 -2.32 7.76
C LEU A 118 1.64 -2.46 9.07
N GLN A 119 0.32 -2.48 8.96
CA GLN A 119 -0.62 -2.65 10.06
C GLN A 119 -1.53 -3.83 9.73
N ALA A 120 -2.80 -3.64 9.40
CA ALA A 120 -3.67 -4.77 9.07
C ALA A 120 -3.32 -5.45 7.74
N LEU A 121 -2.60 -4.77 6.83
CA LEU A 121 -2.11 -5.42 5.62
C LEU A 121 -1.03 -6.43 6.00
N THR A 122 -1.34 -7.70 5.79
CA THR A 122 -0.39 -8.80 5.97
C THR A 122 0.39 -9.01 4.68
N ALA A 123 1.71 -9.05 4.81
CA ALA A 123 2.63 -9.43 3.74
C ALA A 123 2.48 -10.93 3.44
N SER A 124 2.70 -11.34 2.20
CA SER A 124 2.61 -12.76 1.84
C SER A 124 3.85 -13.56 2.25
N ALA A 125 5.01 -12.91 2.33
CA ALA A 125 6.25 -13.52 2.79
C ALA A 125 6.52 -13.18 4.26
N ASP A 126 6.78 -14.19 5.08
CA ASP A 126 7.10 -14.01 6.51
C ASP A 126 8.37 -13.17 6.73
N ALA A 127 9.29 -13.20 5.76
CA ALA A 127 10.52 -12.41 5.80
C ALA A 127 10.31 -10.91 5.51
N THR A 128 9.13 -10.50 5.02
CA THR A 128 8.84 -9.09 4.77
C THR A 128 8.78 -8.33 6.09
N PRO A 129 9.61 -7.28 6.28
CA PRO A 129 9.59 -6.51 7.51
C PRO A 129 8.29 -5.73 7.64
N ARG A 130 7.75 -5.69 8.86
CA ARG A 130 6.56 -4.90 9.19
C ARG A 130 6.77 -3.39 8.98
N THR A 131 8.01 -2.91 9.16
CA THR A 131 8.37 -1.51 8.90
C THR A 131 9.65 -1.44 8.09
N GLY A 132 9.66 -0.67 7.02
CA GLY A 132 10.83 -0.52 6.16
C GLY A 132 10.53 0.19 4.85
N LYS A 133 11.51 0.17 3.93
CA LYS A 133 11.33 0.69 2.57
C LYS A 133 10.64 -0.38 1.71
N LEU A 134 9.30 -0.44 1.76
CA LEU A 134 8.51 -1.36 0.95
C LEU A 134 7.98 -0.65 -0.29
N PHE A 135 7.11 0.34 -0.10
CA PHE A 135 6.63 1.17 -1.20
C PHE A 135 7.64 2.23 -1.60
N TYR A 136 7.80 2.41 -2.90
CA TYR A 136 8.43 3.58 -3.51
C TYR A 136 7.41 4.32 -4.38
N LYS A 137 7.61 5.62 -4.60
CA LYS A 137 6.80 6.38 -5.54
C LYS A 137 7.26 6.06 -6.96
N ALA A 138 6.37 5.56 -7.80
CA ALA A 138 6.64 5.37 -9.22
C ALA A 138 6.68 6.73 -9.92
N LEU A 139 7.62 6.89 -10.86
CA LEU A 139 7.75 8.07 -11.71
C LEU A 139 6.60 8.14 -12.73
#